data_AF-B8JEP2-F1
#
_entry.id   AF-B8JEP2-F1
#
_cell.length_a   1.000
_cell.length_b   1.000
_cell.length_c   1.000
_cell.angle_alpha   90.00
_cell.angle_beta   90.00
_cell.angle_gamma   90.00
#
_symmetry.space_group_name_H-M   'P 1'
#
loop_
_entity.id
_entity.type
_entity.pdbx_description
1 polymer ?
#
loop_
_entity_poly.entity_id
_entity_poly.type
_entity_poly.pdbx_seq_one_letter_code
_entity_poly.pdbx_strand_id
1 'polypeptide(L)'
;MKPSTAALLASLALATPAAADVFSPGPLSRPHRDLEGLQSCTKCHLAGQQLSADTCLACHTELKDRVARGQGFHGRIPAAERACEKCHHEHQGRDFALVDWGPGGKKGFDHARAGLELRGKHRRVDCARCHDPRLVADPAVAEMLRKQPERRTSLGAPQRCAACHFDEHRGQLGPDCARCHGEDAWKPAARFDHARTAYRLDGKHVRVACAKCHADVVEAAGAPGPGMTPPVRSAATARYKGVPFQACTDCHKDPHQDRLGQACASCHVTADWKQVTGLGAKRAFHEKTRYPLRGAHATVACEACHGPWPGEKARYKGIAFARCTDCHADAHVGQLARAAPPGGGAPRPASTAGAAAGAADPRACDRCHGVDRFLPARFEPEDHDRTAYRLEGAHRAVACALCHPKDARLAAKVPARVREELGRHRRPVTVSLAALDLQRPSDCRSCHKDPHGRQFEARTRAEGCTACHGLDSFRKVRFDHARDARFPLTGKHERTACGSCHAPDAAGVVRWRGVPQACAGCHADAHAGQLAVKGQGTDCARCHETAGWKAPAPLRFVHQKPFTAFTLDGKHRALACEKCHPAVQVDGTAVRRYRPLPVKCQGCHADFHQGAFRGYVP
;
A
#
# COMPACT_ATOMS: atom_id res chain seq x y z
N MET A 1 -31.79 -78.32 -103.33
CA MET A 1 -32.92 -78.82 -104.16
C MET A 1 -33.87 -77.62 -104.32
N LYS A 2 -33.79 -76.87 -105.43
CA LYS A 2 -34.75 -76.87 -106.56
C LYS A 2 -36.24 -76.96 -106.13
N PRO A 3 -37.18 -76.32 -106.85
CA PRO A 3 -37.16 -74.99 -107.47
C PRO A 3 -38.57 -74.30 -107.44
N SER A 4 -38.68 -73.14 -108.11
CA SER A 4 -39.89 -72.66 -108.83
C SER A 4 -41.11 -72.23 -107.98
N THR A 5 -41.91 -71.21 -108.30
CA THR A 5 -42.39 -70.73 -109.60
C THR A 5 -42.72 -69.23 -109.54
N ALA A 6 -42.48 -68.57 -110.68
CA ALA A 6 -42.85 -67.19 -110.99
C ALA A 6 -44.38 -67.00 -111.12
N ALA A 7 -44.83 -65.77 -110.82
CA ALA A 7 -46.05 -65.21 -111.39
C ALA A 7 -45.83 -63.70 -111.63
N LEU A 8 -45.90 -63.33 -112.91
CA LEU A 8 -45.92 -61.95 -113.42
C LEU A 8 -47.16 -61.21 -112.91
N LEU A 9 -47.01 -59.98 -112.42
CA LEU A 9 -48.06 -58.96 -112.45
C LEU A 9 -47.43 -57.56 -112.54
N ALA A 10 -47.90 -56.83 -113.55
CA ALA A 10 -47.60 -55.48 -114.03
C ALA A 10 -46.95 -54.49 -113.04
N SER A 11 -45.81 -53.95 -113.46
CA SER A 11 -45.18 -52.75 -112.92
C SER A 11 -45.90 -51.48 -113.39
N LEU A 12 -46.65 -50.85 -112.48
CA LEU A 12 -47.03 -49.44 -112.54
C LEU A 12 -46.29 -48.71 -111.41
N ALA A 13 -45.25 -47.96 -111.75
CA ALA A 13 -44.50 -47.15 -110.81
C ALA A 13 -45.34 -45.93 -110.39
N LEU A 14 -46.09 -46.06 -109.30
CA LEU A 14 -46.59 -44.92 -108.53
C LEU A 14 -45.45 -44.43 -107.64
N ALA A 15 -44.61 -43.55 -108.21
CA ALA A 15 -43.72 -42.72 -107.42
C ALA A 15 -44.59 -41.79 -106.55
N THR A 16 -44.66 -42.07 -105.26
CA THR A 16 -45.15 -41.13 -104.27
C THR A 16 -44.21 -39.91 -104.26
N PRO A 17 -44.70 -38.67 -104.44
CA PRO A 17 -43.85 -37.50 -104.34
C PRO A 17 -43.41 -37.35 -102.88
N ALA A 18 -42.11 -37.53 -102.65
CA ALA A 18 -41.46 -37.03 -101.44
C ALA A 18 -41.53 -35.50 -101.50
N ALA A 19 -42.38 -34.89 -100.66
CA ALA A 19 -42.34 -33.46 -100.41
C ALA A 19 -41.04 -33.16 -99.64
N ALA A 20 -40.06 -32.61 -100.33
CA ALA A 20 -38.90 -31.99 -99.70
C ALA A 20 -39.31 -30.59 -99.23
N ASP A 21 -39.41 -30.39 -97.91
CA ASP A 21 -39.56 -29.08 -97.28
C ASP A 21 -38.27 -28.26 -97.46
N VAL A 22 -38.18 -27.45 -98.51
CA VAL A 22 -36.97 -26.69 -98.91
C VAL A 22 -36.80 -25.35 -98.18
N PHE A 23 -37.71 -24.91 -97.30
CA PHE A 23 -37.67 -23.52 -96.77
C PHE A 23 -37.68 -23.35 -95.23
N SER A 24 -37.59 -24.40 -94.43
CA SER A 24 -37.38 -24.24 -92.98
C SER A 24 -36.36 -25.26 -92.46
N PRO A 25 -35.22 -24.83 -91.88
CA PRO A 25 -34.20 -25.74 -91.35
C PRO A 25 -34.66 -26.59 -90.14
N GLY A 26 -35.87 -26.33 -89.62
CA GLY A 26 -36.49 -27.02 -88.50
C GLY A 26 -37.39 -26.08 -87.68
N PRO A 27 -38.18 -26.62 -86.73
CA PRO A 27 -39.07 -25.81 -85.88
C PRO A 27 -38.29 -24.84 -85.00
N LEU A 28 -38.87 -23.66 -84.75
CA LEU A 28 -38.29 -22.67 -83.85
C LEU A 28 -38.37 -23.11 -82.38
N SER A 29 -37.47 -22.60 -81.55
CA SER A 29 -37.44 -22.79 -80.11
C SER A 29 -38.71 -22.23 -79.47
N ARG A 30 -39.09 -22.74 -78.28
CA ARG A 30 -40.29 -22.29 -77.55
C ARG A 30 -40.43 -20.77 -77.43
N PRO A 31 -39.37 -19.98 -77.14
CA PRO A 31 -39.47 -18.52 -77.07
C PRO A 31 -39.82 -17.81 -78.39
N HIS A 32 -39.49 -18.41 -79.54
CA HIS A 32 -39.74 -17.82 -80.86
C HIS A 32 -40.83 -18.55 -81.65
N ARG A 33 -41.58 -19.47 -81.02
CA ARG A 33 -42.62 -20.26 -81.71
C ARG A 33 -43.66 -19.42 -82.44
N ASP A 34 -43.97 -18.23 -81.89
CA ASP A 34 -44.99 -17.33 -82.44
C ASP A 34 -44.47 -16.57 -83.68
N LEU A 35 -43.18 -16.74 -84.03
CA LEU A 35 -42.53 -16.22 -85.24
C LEU A 35 -42.42 -17.28 -86.35
N GLU A 36 -43.09 -18.42 -86.23
CA GLU A 36 -43.12 -19.41 -87.30
C GLU A 36 -44.00 -18.98 -88.49
N GLY A 37 -43.74 -19.62 -89.63
CA GLY A 37 -44.44 -19.37 -90.88
C GLY A 37 -43.65 -18.52 -91.87
N LEU A 38 -43.90 -18.75 -93.16
CA LEU A 38 -43.16 -18.16 -94.29
C LEU A 38 -43.12 -16.62 -94.27
N GLN A 39 -44.15 -15.98 -93.69
CA GLN A 39 -44.26 -14.52 -93.59
C GLN A 39 -43.36 -13.90 -92.51
N SER A 40 -42.85 -14.71 -91.58
CA SER A 40 -42.03 -14.23 -90.45
C SER A 40 -40.53 -14.45 -90.67
N CYS A 41 -40.11 -15.19 -91.72
CA CYS A 41 -38.70 -15.46 -92.03
C CYS A 41 -37.87 -14.17 -92.20
N THR A 42 -38.45 -13.13 -92.83
CA THR A 42 -37.79 -11.86 -93.10
C THR A 42 -37.62 -10.97 -91.87
N LYS A 43 -38.27 -11.30 -90.75
CA LYS A 43 -38.07 -10.60 -89.47
C LYS A 43 -36.70 -10.89 -88.86
N CYS A 44 -36.07 -12.00 -89.25
CA CYS A 44 -34.73 -12.38 -88.81
C CYS A 44 -33.73 -12.38 -89.98
N HIS A 45 -34.12 -12.89 -91.15
CA HIS A 45 -33.26 -12.98 -92.33
C HIS A 45 -33.55 -11.87 -93.33
N LEU A 46 -32.63 -10.92 -93.47
CA LEU A 46 -32.69 -9.91 -94.52
C LEU A 46 -32.29 -10.55 -95.86
N ALA A 47 -33.04 -10.27 -96.94
CA ALA A 47 -32.85 -10.92 -98.23
C ALA A 47 -31.40 -10.76 -98.75
N GLY A 48 -30.72 -11.89 -98.97
CA GLY A 48 -29.34 -11.93 -99.48
C GLY A 48 -28.25 -11.55 -98.47
N GLN A 49 -28.58 -11.36 -97.19
CA GLN A 49 -27.63 -10.99 -96.14
C GLN A 49 -27.51 -12.08 -95.06
N GLN A 50 -26.33 -12.14 -94.43
CA GLN A 50 -26.14 -12.92 -93.22
C GLN A 50 -26.90 -12.29 -92.04
N LEU A 51 -27.17 -13.09 -91.00
CA LEU A 51 -27.82 -12.60 -89.78
C LEU A 51 -27.01 -11.46 -89.16
N SER A 52 -27.70 -10.37 -88.79
CA SER A 52 -27.10 -9.23 -88.10
C SER A 52 -27.57 -9.18 -86.65
N ALA A 53 -26.66 -8.81 -85.74
CA ALA A 53 -26.98 -8.55 -84.34
C ALA A 53 -28.07 -7.47 -84.18
N ASP A 54 -28.13 -6.49 -85.09
CA ASP A 54 -29.12 -5.40 -85.04
C ASP A 54 -30.55 -5.92 -85.23
N THR A 55 -30.73 -6.96 -86.06
CA THR A 55 -32.04 -7.61 -86.27
C THR A 55 -32.54 -8.26 -84.98
N CYS A 56 -31.65 -8.94 -84.24
CA CYS A 56 -31.98 -9.50 -82.92
C CYS A 56 -32.32 -8.40 -81.91
N LEU A 57 -31.51 -7.34 -81.86
CA LEU A 57 -31.64 -6.23 -80.91
C LEU A 57 -32.85 -5.32 -81.19
N ALA A 58 -33.44 -5.37 -82.40
CA ALA A 58 -34.68 -4.68 -82.72
C ALA A 58 -35.87 -5.19 -81.88
N CYS A 59 -35.92 -6.49 -81.59
CA CYS A 59 -36.92 -7.10 -80.71
C CYS A 59 -36.43 -7.22 -79.26
N HIS A 60 -35.13 -7.49 -79.04
CA HIS A 60 -34.51 -7.55 -77.71
C HIS A 60 -34.02 -6.18 -77.23
N THR A 61 -34.95 -5.24 -77.10
CA THR A 61 -34.64 -3.83 -76.76
C THR A 61 -34.01 -3.68 -75.37
N GLU A 62 -34.37 -4.54 -74.41
CA GLU A 62 -33.75 -4.59 -73.08
C GLU A 62 -32.26 -4.95 -73.13
N LEU A 63 -31.85 -5.70 -74.16
CA LEU A 63 -30.47 -6.10 -74.38
C LEU A 63 -29.72 -5.04 -75.20
N LYS A 64 -30.38 -4.42 -76.18
CA LYS A 64 -29.81 -3.37 -77.06
C LYS A 64 -29.13 -2.27 -76.25
N ASP A 65 -29.86 -1.75 -75.28
CA ASP A 65 -29.42 -0.72 -74.36
C ASP A 65 -28.19 -1.13 -73.53
N ARG A 66 -28.18 -2.37 -73.04
CA ARG A 66 -27.08 -2.91 -72.23
C ARG A 66 -25.83 -3.15 -73.06
N VAL A 67 -26.01 -3.65 -74.29
CA VAL A 67 -24.92 -3.87 -75.24
C VAL A 67 -24.27 -2.55 -75.62
N ALA A 68 -25.07 -1.52 -75.93
CA ALA A 68 -24.59 -0.18 -76.24
C ALA A 68 -23.79 0.44 -75.08
N ARG A 69 -24.19 0.18 -73.84
CA ARG A 69 -23.49 0.67 -72.62
C ARG A 69 -22.34 -0.22 -72.14
N GLY A 70 -22.03 -1.33 -72.83
CA GLY A 70 -20.98 -2.27 -72.40
C GLY A 70 -21.31 -2.99 -71.07
N GLN A 71 -22.60 -3.13 -70.73
CA GLN A 71 -23.06 -3.70 -69.46
C GLN A 71 -23.35 -5.20 -69.55
N GLY A 72 -22.95 -5.94 -68.51
CA GLY A 72 -23.12 -7.39 -68.44
C GLY A 72 -22.26 -8.14 -69.46
N PHE A 73 -22.55 -9.42 -69.65
CA PHE A 73 -21.77 -10.29 -70.54
C PHE A 73 -21.80 -9.81 -72.00
N HIS A 74 -23.00 -9.68 -72.59
CA HIS A 74 -23.15 -9.33 -74.02
C HIS A 74 -22.54 -7.99 -74.41
N GLY A 75 -22.59 -6.98 -73.53
CA GLY A 75 -21.95 -5.68 -73.80
C GLY A 75 -20.42 -5.73 -73.74
N ARG A 76 -19.84 -6.72 -73.07
CA ARG A 76 -18.39 -6.91 -72.91
C ARG A 76 -17.76 -7.83 -73.96
N ILE A 77 -18.56 -8.57 -74.72
CA ILE A 77 -18.08 -9.32 -75.88
C ILE A 77 -17.57 -8.31 -76.92
N PRO A 78 -16.35 -8.45 -77.47
CA PRO A 78 -15.87 -7.60 -78.55
C PRO A 78 -16.82 -7.59 -79.75
N ALA A 79 -16.98 -6.46 -80.43
CA ALA A 79 -17.94 -6.34 -81.53
C ALA A 79 -17.69 -7.39 -82.65
N ALA A 80 -16.43 -7.72 -82.93
CA ALA A 80 -16.04 -8.73 -83.92
C ALA A 80 -16.46 -10.17 -83.55
N GLU A 81 -16.69 -10.44 -82.26
CA GLU A 81 -17.05 -11.76 -81.73
C GLU A 81 -18.55 -11.84 -81.37
N ARG A 82 -19.28 -10.72 -81.43
CA ARG A 82 -20.68 -10.58 -81.00
C ARG A 82 -21.66 -10.98 -82.10
N ALA A 83 -21.46 -12.17 -82.65
CA ALA A 83 -22.41 -12.81 -83.55
C ALA A 83 -23.36 -13.68 -82.72
N CYS A 84 -24.60 -13.21 -82.53
CA CYS A 84 -25.57 -13.78 -81.59
C CYS A 84 -25.82 -15.27 -81.85
N GLU A 85 -25.91 -15.66 -83.11
CA GLU A 85 -26.23 -17.01 -83.58
C GLU A 85 -25.15 -18.06 -83.26
N LYS A 86 -23.92 -17.61 -82.95
CA LYS A 86 -22.84 -18.52 -82.53
C LYS A 86 -23.06 -19.10 -81.13
N CYS A 87 -23.84 -18.41 -80.30
CA CYS A 87 -24.18 -18.87 -78.95
C CYS A 87 -25.69 -19.08 -78.78
N HIS A 88 -26.52 -18.48 -79.64
CA HIS A 88 -27.97 -18.59 -79.64
C HIS A 88 -28.45 -19.37 -80.87
N HIS A 89 -28.51 -20.69 -80.78
CA HIS A 89 -28.87 -21.54 -81.92
C HIS A 89 -30.39 -21.70 -82.03
N GLU A 90 -30.90 -21.43 -83.22
CA GLU A 90 -32.32 -21.51 -83.57
C GLU A 90 -32.56 -22.45 -84.76
N HIS A 91 -33.78 -22.98 -84.91
CA HIS A 91 -34.23 -24.03 -85.85
C HIS A 91 -33.91 -25.49 -85.45
N GLN A 92 -33.40 -25.74 -84.24
CA GLN A 92 -33.09 -27.10 -83.77
C GLN A 92 -34.26 -27.77 -83.02
N GLY A 93 -35.46 -27.19 -83.09
CA GLY A 93 -36.67 -27.73 -82.47
C GLY A 93 -37.07 -27.04 -81.17
N ARG A 94 -38.32 -27.29 -80.76
CA ARG A 94 -39.00 -26.61 -79.64
C ARG A 94 -38.24 -26.64 -78.33
N ASP A 95 -37.62 -27.79 -78.05
CA ASP A 95 -37.04 -28.11 -76.74
C ASP A 95 -35.52 -27.94 -76.74
N PHE A 96 -34.94 -27.48 -77.85
CA PHE A 96 -33.53 -27.21 -77.95
C PHE A 96 -33.11 -26.09 -76.99
N ALA A 97 -31.98 -26.29 -76.31
CA ALA A 97 -31.40 -25.28 -75.44
C ALA A 97 -30.82 -24.15 -76.29
N LEU A 98 -31.61 -23.09 -76.47
CA LEU A 98 -31.25 -21.94 -77.32
C LEU A 98 -29.84 -21.40 -77.02
N VAL A 99 -29.42 -21.38 -75.76
CA VAL A 99 -28.12 -20.83 -75.34
C VAL A 99 -27.08 -21.93 -75.19
N ASP A 100 -26.01 -21.88 -75.99
CA ASP A 100 -24.79 -22.64 -75.75
C ASP A 100 -23.94 -21.95 -74.66
N TRP A 101 -23.73 -22.67 -73.56
CA TRP A 101 -22.92 -22.23 -72.42
C TRP A 101 -21.46 -22.74 -72.50
N GLY A 102 -21.12 -23.49 -73.55
CA GLY A 102 -19.86 -24.18 -73.70
C GLY A 102 -19.72 -25.40 -72.77
N PRO A 103 -18.52 -26.01 -72.70
CA PRO A 103 -18.29 -27.30 -72.05
C PRO A 103 -18.54 -27.30 -70.53
N GLY A 104 -18.50 -26.14 -69.87
CA GLY A 104 -18.80 -26.00 -68.44
C GLY A 104 -20.30 -25.88 -68.11
N GLY A 105 -21.15 -25.76 -69.14
CA GLY A 105 -22.57 -25.51 -68.98
C GLY A 105 -22.88 -24.21 -68.19
N LYS A 106 -24.16 -23.99 -67.89
CA LYS A 106 -24.61 -22.79 -67.17
C LYS A 106 -23.95 -22.61 -65.79
N LYS A 107 -23.65 -23.72 -65.09
CA LYS A 107 -23.02 -23.68 -63.75
C LYS A 107 -21.55 -23.28 -63.80
N GLY A 108 -20.86 -23.53 -64.93
CA GLY A 108 -19.47 -23.15 -65.14
C GLY A 108 -19.27 -21.72 -65.66
N PHE A 109 -20.33 -20.92 -65.76
CA PHE A 109 -20.23 -19.56 -66.28
C PHE A 109 -19.40 -18.64 -65.37
N ASP A 110 -18.31 -18.10 -65.92
CA ASP A 110 -17.46 -17.13 -65.23
C ASP A 110 -18.09 -15.73 -65.23
N HIS A 111 -18.52 -15.29 -64.04
CA HIS A 111 -19.15 -13.99 -63.84
C HIS A 111 -18.19 -12.81 -64.02
N ALA A 112 -16.86 -13.03 -63.98
CA ALA A 112 -15.89 -11.98 -64.29
C ALA A 112 -16.06 -11.47 -65.74
N ARG A 113 -16.46 -12.36 -66.66
CA ARG A 113 -16.81 -12.01 -68.05
C ARG A 113 -18.04 -11.11 -68.15
N ALA A 114 -18.94 -11.17 -67.16
CA ALA A 114 -20.09 -10.28 -67.04
C ALA A 114 -19.79 -9.00 -66.24
N GLY A 115 -18.57 -8.86 -65.71
CA GLY A 115 -18.15 -7.70 -64.94
C GLY A 115 -18.44 -7.72 -63.45
N LEU A 116 -18.73 -8.90 -62.91
CA LEU A 116 -18.89 -9.09 -61.48
C LEU A 116 -18.05 -10.28 -61.05
N GLU A 117 -16.98 -10.03 -60.32
CA GLU A 117 -16.23 -11.12 -59.70
C GLU A 117 -16.97 -11.57 -58.43
N LEU A 118 -17.42 -12.83 -58.40
CA LEU A 118 -18.02 -13.41 -57.20
C LEU A 118 -16.91 -13.73 -56.19
N ARG A 119 -17.00 -13.19 -54.97
CA ARG A 119 -16.03 -13.40 -53.90
C ARG A 119 -16.69 -14.00 -52.64
N GLY A 120 -15.86 -14.57 -51.79
CA GLY A 120 -16.27 -15.26 -50.57
C GLY A 120 -17.42 -16.23 -50.76
N LYS A 121 -18.45 -16.13 -49.92
CA LYS A 121 -19.61 -17.03 -49.95
C LYS A 121 -20.43 -16.90 -51.24
N HIS A 122 -20.36 -15.79 -51.95
CA HIS A 122 -21.10 -15.59 -53.21
C HIS A 122 -20.65 -16.52 -54.34
N ARG A 123 -19.43 -17.09 -54.25
CA ARG A 123 -18.94 -18.10 -55.23
C ARG A 123 -19.75 -19.39 -55.26
N ARG A 124 -20.47 -19.69 -54.17
CA ARG A 124 -21.21 -20.96 -53.99
C ARG A 124 -22.72 -20.74 -53.88
N VAL A 125 -23.20 -19.53 -54.10
CA VAL A 125 -24.63 -19.21 -54.04
C VAL A 125 -25.32 -19.72 -55.30
N ASP A 126 -26.50 -20.30 -55.14
CA ASP A 126 -27.32 -20.75 -56.27
C ASP A 126 -27.71 -19.57 -57.17
N CYS A 127 -27.65 -19.77 -58.50
CA CYS A 127 -27.90 -18.75 -59.50
C CYS A 127 -29.27 -18.06 -59.32
N ALA A 128 -30.30 -18.81 -58.90
CA ALA A 128 -31.67 -18.29 -58.76
C ALA A 128 -31.78 -17.26 -57.62
N ARG A 129 -30.87 -17.28 -56.64
CA ARG A 129 -30.86 -16.30 -55.55
C ARG A 129 -30.36 -14.92 -55.99
N CYS A 130 -29.45 -14.87 -56.96
CA CYS A 130 -28.95 -13.61 -57.52
C CYS A 130 -29.82 -13.13 -58.70
N HIS A 131 -30.32 -14.07 -59.50
CA HIS A 131 -31.18 -13.81 -60.66
C HIS A 131 -32.68 -13.97 -60.32
N ASP A 132 -33.07 -13.57 -59.12
CA ASP A 132 -34.48 -13.51 -58.72
C ASP A 132 -35.15 -12.31 -59.43
N PRO A 133 -36.22 -12.51 -60.21
CA PRO A 133 -36.93 -11.42 -60.88
C PRO A 133 -37.36 -10.28 -59.94
N ARG A 134 -37.61 -10.58 -58.67
CA ARG A 134 -38.01 -9.59 -57.65
C ARG A 134 -36.87 -8.65 -57.24
N LEU A 135 -35.62 -9.01 -57.52
CA LEU A 135 -34.43 -8.19 -57.25
C LEU A 135 -34.04 -7.29 -58.44
N VAL A 136 -34.69 -7.43 -59.60
CA VAL A 136 -34.35 -6.69 -60.81
C VAL A 136 -34.62 -5.21 -60.61
N ALA A 137 -33.56 -4.41 -60.65
CA ALA A 137 -33.62 -2.95 -60.47
C ALA A 137 -33.44 -2.16 -61.78
N ASP A 138 -33.16 -2.84 -62.89
CA ASP A 138 -33.03 -2.21 -64.20
C ASP A 138 -34.42 -1.96 -64.81
N PRO A 139 -34.77 -0.71 -65.18
CA PRO A 139 -36.11 -0.38 -65.67
C PRO A 139 -36.49 -1.12 -66.95
N ALA A 140 -35.56 -1.31 -67.89
CA ALA A 140 -35.85 -1.96 -69.17
C ALA A 140 -36.07 -3.47 -68.98
N VAL A 141 -35.28 -4.11 -68.10
CA VAL A 141 -35.44 -5.53 -67.78
C VAL A 141 -36.72 -5.77 -66.95
N ALA A 142 -37.02 -4.88 -66.01
CA ALA A 142 -38.26 -4.96 -65.21
C ALA A 142 -39.51 -4.81 -66.09
N GLU A 143 -39.50 -3.86 -67.02
CA GLU A 143 -40.59 -3.68 -67.98
C GLU A 143 -40.78 -4.90 -68.89
N MET A 144 -39.68 -5.52 -69.33
CA MET A 144 -39.73 -6.77 -70.09
C MET A 144 -40.37 -7.90 -69.28
N LEU A 145 -39.97 -8.09 -68.02
CA LEU A 145 -40.55 -9.09 -67.12
C LEU A 145 -42.03 -8.81 -66.82
N ARG A 146 -42.44 -7.55 -66.78
CA ARG A 146 -43.86 -7.17 -66.62
C ARG A 146 -44.70 -7.56 -67.83
N LYS A 147 -44.16 -7.40 -69.04
CA LYS A 147 -44.83 -7.79 -70.30
C LYS A 147 -44.82 -9.30 -70.54
N GLN A 148 -43.82 -10.02 -70.03
CA GLN A 148 -43.64 -11.46 -70.22
C GLN A 148 -43.22 -12.13 -68.89
N PRO A 149 -44.16 -12.35 -67.95
CA PRO A 149 -43.86 -12.85 -66.61
C PRO A 149 -43.21 -14.25 -66.58
N GLU A 150 -43.50 -15.07 -67.58
CA GLU A 150 -42.92 -16.41 -67.75
C GLU A 150 -41.46 -16.38 -68.23
N ARG A 151 -40.99 -15.25 -68.78
CA ARG A 151 -39.64 -15.13 -69.32
C ARG A 151 -38.60 -15.22 -68.20
N ARG A 152 -37.61 -16.07 -68.39
CA ARG A 152 -36.44 -16.18 -67.51
C ARG A 152 -35.35 -15.26 -68.01
N THR A 153 -34.71 -14.52 -67.10
CA THR A 153 -33.61 -13.60 -67.44
C THR A 153 -32.49 -13.70 -66.41
N SER A 154 -31.26 -13.51 -66.88
CA SER A 154 -30.08 -13.32 -66.03
C SER A 154 -29.61 -11.86 -66.05
N LEU A 155 -30.38 -10.97 -66.66
CA LEU A 155 -30.11 -9.54 -66.70
C LEU A 155 -30.70 -8.84 -65.47
N GLY A 156 -30.17 -7.68 -65.11
CA GLY A 156 -30.78 -6.81 -64.11
C GLY A 156 -30.52 -7.15 -62.64
N ALA A 157 -29.74 -8.21 -62.36
CA ALA A 157 -29.33 -8.55 -60.99
C ALA A 157 -28.50 -7.39 -60.37
N PRO A 158 -28.81 -6.98 -59.12
CA PRO A 158 -28.14 -5.86 -58.49
C PRO A 158 -26.75 -6.25 -57.95
N GLN A 159 -25.82 -5.30 -57.96
CA GLN A 159 -24.43 -5.52 -57.49
C GLN A 159 -24.14 -4.90 -56.11
N ARG A 160 -25.00 -4.00 -55.62
CA ARG A 160 -24.84 -3.36 -54.30
C ARG A 160 -25.28 -4.31 -53.17
N CYS A 161 -24.53 -4.37 -52.07
CA CYS A 161 -24.86 -5.26 -50.94
C CYS A 161 -26.29 -5.05 -50.42
N ALA A 162 -26.70 -3.79 -50.24
CA ALA A 162 -28.01 -3.41 -49.71
C ALA A 162 -29.20 -3.73 -50.64
N ALA A 163 -28.96 -4.15 -51.88
CA ALA A 163 -30.04 -4.62 -52.76
C ALA A 163 -30.46 -6.06 -52.48
N CYS A 164 -29.59 -6.86 -51.87
CA CYS A 164 -29.85 -8.26 -51.54
C CYS A 164 -29.81 -8.52 -50.04
N HIS A 165 -29.09 -7.69 -49.27
CA HIS A 165 -28.94 -7.83 -47.83
C HIS A 165 -29.63 -6.69 -47.11
N PHE A 166 -30.46 -7.03 -46.13
CA PHE A 166 -31.05 -6.05 -45.23
C PHE A 166 -29.96 -5.37 -44.38
N ASP A 167 -29.99 -4.04 -44.27
CA ASP A 167 -29.10 -3.29 -43.39
C ASP A 167 -29.58 -3.36 -41.93
N GLU A 168 -28.95 -4.23 -41.14
CA GLU A 168 -29.25 -4.37 -39.70
C GLU A 168 -29.04 -3.06 -38.92
N HIS A 169 -28.22 -2.13 -39.43
CA HIS A 169 -27.94 -0.85 -38.78
C HIS A 169 -29.00 0.22 -39.08
N ARG A 170 -30.00 -0.07 -39.93
CA ARG A 170 -31.10 0.85 -40.27
C ARG A 170 -30.61 2.22 -40.76
N GLY A 171 -29.58 2.23 -41.60
CA GLY A 171 -28.99 3.44 -42.19
C GLY A 171 -28.08 4.23 -41.25
N GLN A 172 -27.85 3.77 -40.00
CA GLN A 172 -27.02 4.49 -39.04
C GLN A 172 -25.56 4.66 -39.52
N LEU A 173 -25.02 3.70 -40.27
CA LEU A 173 -23.59 3.66 -40.65
C LEU A 173 -23.32 3.96 -42.14
N GLY A 174 -24.37 4.27 -42.92
CA GLY A 174 -24.27 4.52 -44.35
C GLY A 174 -24.20 3.24 -45.21
N PRO A 175 -24.16 3.39 -46.56
CA PRO A 175 -24.34 2.28 -47.49
C PRO A 175 -23.08 1.48 -47.81
N ASP A 176 -21.89 1.93 -47.36
CA ASP A 176 -20.61 1.30 -47.69
C ASP A 176 -20.27 0.16 -46.71
N CYS A 177 -20.96 -0.96 -46.87
CA CYS A 177 -20.85 -2.13 -45.98
C CYS A 177 -19.42 -2.72 -45.95
N ALA A 178 -18.69 -2.62 -47.06
CA ALA A 178 -17.38 -3.26 -47.26
C ALA A 178 -16.27 -2.66 -46.40
N ARG A 179 -16.50 -1.48 -45.80
CA ARG A 179 -15.60 -0.85 -44.82
C ARG A 179 -15.47 -1.65 -43.54
N CYS A 180 -16.50 -2.39 -43.17
CA CYS A 180 -16.57 -3.11 -41.89
C CYS A 180 -16.77 -4.63 -42.10
N HIS A 181 -17.56 -5.02 -43.09
CA HIS A 181 -17.92 -6.41 -43.36
C HIS A 181 -17.14 -6.99 -44.55
N GLY A 182 -16.95 -8.31 -44.54
CA GLY A 182 -16.36 -9.07 -45.63
C GLY A 182 -17.36 -10.04 -46.26
N GLU A 183 -17.07 -10.48 -47.48
CA GLU A 183 -17.92 -11.43 -48.22
C GLU A 183 -17.72 -12.89 -47.78
N ASP A 184 -16.65 -13.18 -47.03
CA ASP A 184 -16.37 -14.52 -46.47
C ASP A 184 -17.22 -14.79 -45.22
N ALA A 185 -17.35 -13.79 -44.35
CA ALA A 185 -18.14 -13.84 -43.13
C ALA A 185 -18.69 -12.46 -42.76
N TRP A 186 -19.98 -12.41 -42.45
CA TRP A 186 -20.65 -11.15 -42.10
C TRP A 186 -20.42 -10.73 -40.64
N LYS A 187 -20.33 -11.71 -39.73
CA LYS A 187 -20.05 -11.51 -38.30
C LYS A 187 -18.86 -12.37 -37.89
N PRO A 188 -17.90 -11.83 -37.11
CA PRO A 188 -17.79 -10.42 -36.69
C PRO A 188 -17.43 -9.48 -37.84
N ALA A 189 -17.67 -8.17 -37.68
CA ALA A 189 -17.23 -7.15 -38.63
C ALA A 189 -15.71 -6.99 -38.55
N ALA A 190 -14.97 -7.87 -39.23
CA ALA A 190 -13.53 -8.02 -39.07
C ALA A 190 -12.70 -6.77 -39.43
N ARG A 191 -13.27 -5.86 -40.23
CA ARG A 191 -12.59 -4.62 -40.65
C ARG A 191 -12.97 -3.40 -39.80
N PHE A 192 -13.91 -3.55 -38.87
CA PHE A 192 -14.30 -2.46 -37.98
C PHE A 192 -13.22 -2.23 -36.92
N ASP A 193 -12.80 -0.97 -36.77
CA ASP A 193 -11.82 -0.54 -35.78
C ASP A 193 -12.31 0.71 -35.05
N HIS A 194 -12.47 0.58 -33.73
CA HIS A 194 -12.95 1.66 -32.87
C HIS A 194 -11.91 2.79 -32.71
N ALA A 195 -10.64 2.56 -33.04
CA ALA A 195 -9.61 3.60 -33.06
C ALA A 195 -9.84 4.66 -34.14
N ARG A 196 -10.72 4.38 -35.12
CA ARG A 196 -11.09 5.28 -36.22
C ARG A 196 -12.39 6.05 -35.95
N THR A 197 -12.99 5.90 -34.77
CA THR A 197 -14.24 6.60 -34.39
C THR A 197 -13.92 7.77 -33.46
N ALA A 198 -14.94 8.58 -33.14
CA ALA A 198 -14.79 9.75 -32.28
C ALA A 198 -14.42 9.41 -30.82
N TYR A 199 -14.70 8.19 -30.36
CA TYR A 199 -14.32 7.71 -29.04
C TYR A 199 -13.34 6.57 -29.19
N ARG A 200 -12.04 6.80 -29.04
CA ARG A 200 -11.04 5.73 -29.12
C ARG A 200 -11.11 4.86 -27.88
N LEU A 201 -11.38 3.56 -28.05
CA LEU A 201 -11.28 2.61 -26.93
C LEU A 201 -9.82 2.39 -26.56
N ASP A 202 -9.51 2.52 -25.28
CA ASP A 202 -8.20 2.30 -24.68
C ASP A 202 -8.32 1.54 -23.34
N GLY A 203 -7.19 1.08 -22.80
CA GLY A 203 -7.14 0.41 -21.50
C GLY A 203 -8.14 -0.74 -21.37
N LYS A 204 -8.95 -0.72 -20.30
CA LYS A 204 -9.99 -1.73 -20.05
C LYS A 204 -11.21 -1.60 -20.98
N HIS A 205 -11.43 -0.45 -21.63
CA HIS A 205 -12.58 -0.24 -22.52
C HIS A 205 -12.52 -1.10 -23.80
N VAL A 206 -11.32 -1.49 -24.25
CA VAL A 206 -11.11 -2.34 -25.44
C VAL A 206 -11.80 -3.71 -25.31
N ARG A 207 -12.02 -4.19 -24.08
CA ARG A 207 -12.65 -5.49 -23.81
C ARG A 207 -14.14 -5.39 -23.48
N VAL A 208 -14.72 -4.18 -23.49
CA VAL A 208 -16.13 -3.98 -23.17
C VAL A 208 -16.98 -4.43 -24.36
N ALA A 209 -18.00 -5.24 -24.09
CA ALA A 209 -18.94 -5.68 -25.12
C ALA A 209 -19.69 -4.48 -25.73
N CYS A 210 -19.85 -4.45 -27.06
CA CYS A 210 -20.44 -3.32 -27.78
C CYS A 210 -21.81 -2.88 -27.20
N ALA A 211 -22.64 -3.84 -26.79
CA ALA A 211 -23.99 -3.60 -26.25
C ALA A 211 -24.00 -2.79 -24.94
N LYS A 212 -22.87 -2.69 -24.23
CA LYS A 212 -22.76 -1.88 -23.00
C LYS A 212 -22.71 -0.38 -23.29
N CYS A 213 -22.28 0.02 -24.49
CA CYS A 213 -22.26 1.41 -24.94
C CYS A 213 -23.34 1.66 -26.00
N HIS A 214 -23.53 0.72 -26.91
CA HIS A 214 -24.53 0.75 -27.97
C HIS A 214 -25.75 -0.07 -27.58
N ALA A 215 -26.59 0.49 -26.71
CA ALA A 215 -27.80 -0.17 -26.24
C ALA A 215 -28.71 -0.56 -27.42
N ASP A 216 -29.27 -1.77 -27.34
CA ASP A 216 -30.28 -2.25 -28.27
C ASP A 216 -31.57 -1.43 -28.06
N VAL A 217 -32.08 -0.81 -29.12
CA VAL A 217 -33.38 -0.15 -29.16
C VAL A 217 -34.37 -1.01 -29.94
N VAL A 218 -35.59 -1.11 -29.43
CA VAL A 218 -36.70 -1.82 -30.08
C VAL A 218 -37.24 -0.92 -31.18
N GLU A 219 -36.69 -1.10 -32.37
CA GLU A 219 -37.18 -0.48 -33.58
C GLU A 219 -37.58 -1.61 -34.52
N ALA A 220 -38.87 -1.65 -34.91
CA ALA A 220 -39.35 -2.63 -35.88
C ALA A 220 -38.44 -2.61 -37.10
N ALA A 221 -37.80 -3.73 -37.42
CA ALA A 221 -37.14 -3.85 -38.70
C ALA A 221 -38.21 -3.67 -39.78
N GLY A 222 -38.01 -2.76 -40.72
CA GLY A 222 -38.78 -2.79 -41.96
C GLY A 222 -38.70 -4.20 -42.54
N ALA A 223 -39.80 -4.72 -43.07
CA ALA A 223 -39.76 -6.03 -43.70
C ALA A 223 -38.72 -5.99 -44.84
N PRO A 224 -37.80 -6.98 -44.93
CA PRO A 224 -36.89 -7.07 -46.06
C PRO A 224 -37.71 -7.08 -47.35
N GLY A 225 -37.22 -6.37 -48.37
CA GLY A 225 -37.89 -6.34 -49.67
C GLY A 225 -38.02 -7.74 -50.27
N PRO A 226 -39.02 -7.99 -51.14
CA PRO A 226 -39.19 -9.29 -51.79
C PRO A 226 -37.89 -9.78 -52.46
N GLY A 227 -37.48 -11.01 -52.16
CA GLY A 227 -36.23 -11.61 -52.69
C GLY A 227 -34.95 -11.26 -51.91
N MET A 228 -34.99 -10.32 -50.96
CA MET A 228 -33.84 -10.02 -50.10
C MET A 228 -33.59 -11.10 -49.05
N THR A 229 -32.34 -11.20 -48.61
CA THR A 229 -31.94 -12.02 -47.47
C THR A 229 -32.42 -11.34 -46.18
N PRO A 230 -33.16 -12.04 -45.30
CA PRO A 230 -33.67 -11.47 -44.05
C PRO A 230 -32.54 -11.13 -43.07
N PRO A 231 -32.78 -10.19 -42.14
CA PRO A 231 -31.82 -9.88 -41.08
C PRO A 231 -31.61 -11.06 -40.12
N VAL A 232 -30.42 -11.14 -39.53
CA VAL A 232 -30.12 -12.07 -38.42
C VAL A 232 -30.82 -11.61 -37.13
N ARG A 233 -31.06 -10.30 -36.97
CA ARG A 233 -31.82 -9.72 -35.85
C ARG A 233 -32.98 -8.86 -36.37
N SER A 234 -34.22 -9.26 -36.09
CA SER A 234 -35.44 -8.60 -36.57
C SER A 234 -36.06 -7.59 -35.58
N ALA A 235 -35.91 -7.81 -34.27
CA ALA A 235 -36.66 -7.06 -33.26
C ALA A 235 -35.92 -5.85 -32.64
N ALA A 236 -34.59 -5.85 -32.65
CA ALA A 236 -33.79 -4.82 -31.99
C ALA A 236 -32.56 -4.41 -32.81
N THR A 237 -32.17 -3.13 -32.70
CA THR A 237 -30.96 -2.56 -33.31
C THR A 237 -30.08 -1.94 -32.27
N ALA A 238 -28.77 -2.11 -32.37
CA ALA A 238 -27.86 -1.32 -31.57
C ALA A 238 -27.90 0.15 -32.01
N ARG A 239 -27.91 1.08 -31.05
CA ARG A 239 -27.81 2.52 -31.31
C ARG A 239 -26.33 2.94 -31.41
N TYR A 240 -25.87 3.17 -32.63
CA TYR A 240 -24.49 3.59 -32.92
C TYR A 240 -24.30 5.11 -32.90
N LYS A 241 -25.35 5.88 -33.17
CA LYS A 241 -25.31 7.35 -33.21
C LYS A 241 -25.88 8.00 -31.95
N GLY A 242 -25.21 9.06 -31.49
CA GLY A 242 -25.68 9.90 -30.38
C GLY A 242 -25.47 9.30 -28.99
N VAL A 243 -24.51 8.38 -28.82
CA VAL A 243 -24.07 7.93 -27.50
C VAL A 243 -23.21 9.05 -26.88
N PRO A 244 -23.54 9.56 -25.67
CA PRO A 244 -22.70 10.56 -25.00
C PRO A 244 -21.39 9.94 -24.52
N PHE A 245 -20.27 10.61 -24.74
CA PHE A 245 -18.92 10.14 -24.38
C PHE A 245 -17.95 11.28 -24.01
N GLN A 246 -18.45 12.50 -23.84
CA GLN A 246 -17.61 13.68 -23.62
C GLN A 246 -17.07 13.73 -22.19
N ALA A 247 -17.84 13.23 -21.22
CA ALA A 247 -17.43 13.10 -19.83
C ALA A 247 -17.35 11.63 -19.42
N CYS A 248 -16.44 11.32 -18.50
CA CYS A 248 -16.37 9.98 -17.89
C CYS A 248 -17.72 9.60 -17.23
N THR A 249 -18.45 10.61 -16.75
CA THR A 249 -19.73 10.48 -16.07
C THR A 249 -20.92 10.18 -16.99
N ASP A 250 -20.75 10.32 -18.32
CA ASP A 250 -21.74 9.89 -19.30
C ASP A 250 -21.98 8.36 -19.24
N CYS A 251 -20.98 7.61 -18.77
CA CYS A 251 -21.02 6.15 -18.62
C CYS A 251 -20.75 5.67 -17.19
N HIS A 252 -19.96 6.40 -16.40
CA HIS A 252 -19.56 5.99 -15.05
C HIS A 252 -20.21 6.84 -13.96
N LYS A 253 -20.69 6.20 -12.90
CA LYS A 253 -21.14 6.95 -11.71
C LYS A 253 -19.91 7.49 -10.96
N ASP A 254 -19.88 8.80 -10.70
CA ASP A 254 -18.81 9.41 -9.90
C ASP A 254 -18.91 8.96 -8.42
N PRO A 255 -17.90 8.22 -7.89
CA PRO A 255 -17.89 7.86 -6.48
C PRO A 255 -17.66 9.06 -5.55
N HIS A 256 -17.14 10.18 -6.06
CA HIS A 256 -16.84 11.39 -5.27
C HIS A 256 -18.04 12.32 -5.11
N GLN A 257 -19.14 12.08 -5.85
CA GLN A 257 -20.38 12.86 -5.85
C GLN A 257 -20.12 14.34 -6.18
N ASP A 258 -19.46 14.59 -7.31
CA ASP A 258 -19.14 15.88 -7.93
C ASP A 258 -18.17 16.77 -7.13
N ARG A 259 -17.59 16.25 -6.04
CA ARG A 259 -16.71 17.02 -5.15
C ARG A 259 -15.34 17.35 -5.73
N LEU A 260 -14.89 16.59 -6.74
CA LEU A 260 -13.57 16.74 -7.36
C LEU A 260 -13.64 17.22 -8.83
N GLY A 261 -14.83 17.60 -9.30
CA GLY A 261 -15.06 17.99 -10.69
C GLY A 261 -15.01 16.81 -11.68
N GLN A 262 -15.09 17.12 -12.98
CA GLN A 262 -15.21 16.12 -14.05
C GLN A 262 -13.87 15.76 -14.72
N ALA A 263 -12.76 16.33 -14.26
CA ALA A 263 -11.42 16.07 -14.79
C ALA A 263 -10.83 14.77 -14.24
N CYS A 264 -11.57 13.65 -14.36
CA CYS A 264 -11.20 12.37 -13.75
C CYS A 264 -9.82 11.88 -14.21
N ALA A 265 -9.45 12.12 -15.47
CA ALA A 265 -8.16 11.74 -16.06
C ALA A 265 -6.94 12.46 -15.44
N SER A 266 -7.14 13.51 -14.64
CA SER A 266 -6.05 14.12 -13.86
C SER A 266 -5.54 13.22 -12.72
N CYS A 267 -6.36 12.25 -12.34
CA CYS A 267 -6.15 11.34 -11.22
C CYS A 267 -6.31 9.87 -11.60
N HIS A 268 -7.20 9.48 -12.51
CA HIS A 268 -7.45 8.07 -12.86
C HIS A 268 -6.94 7.74 -14.27
N VAL A 269 -6.55 6.48 -14.49
CA VAL A 269 -6.20 5.96 -15.81
C VAL A 269 -7.18 4.89 -16.28
N THR A 270 -7.41 4.84 -17.59
CA THR A 270 -8.31 3.87 -18.24
C THR A 270 -7.78 2.43 -18.19
N ALA A 271 -6.48 2.25 -17.96
CA ALA A 271 -5.85 0.94 -17.78
C ALA A 271 -6.23 0.28 -16.44
N ASP A 272 -6.26 1.06 -15.35
CA ASP A 272 -6.80 0.63 -14.07
C ASP A 272 -7.38 1.78 -13.25
N TRP A 273 -8.71 1.84 -13.17
CA TRP A 273 -9.41 2.95 -12.51
C TRP A 273 -9.12 3.05 -11.01
N LYS A 274 -8.77 1.93 -10.36
CA LYS A 274 -8.40 1.91 -8.94
C LYS A 274 -7.03 2.55 -8.69
N GLN A 275 -6.20 2.65 -9.73
CA GLN A 275 -4.90 3.29 -9.64
C GLN A 275 -5.04 4.79 -9.87
N VAL A 276 -4.63 5.55 -8.86
CA VAL A 276 -4.53 7.00 -8.97
C VAL A 276 -3.14 7.37 -9.52
N THR A 277 -3.10 8.25 -10.52
CA THR A 277 -1.91 8.77 -11.21
C THR A 277 -1.89 10.31 -11.12
N GLY A 278 -0.81 10.95 -11.58
CA GLY A 278 -0.76 12.43 -11.68
C GLY A 278 -0.79 13.17 -10.33
N LEU A 279 -1.55 14.28 -10.28
CA LEU A 279 -1.74 15.11 -9.07
C LEU A 279 -2.48 14.36 -7.95
N GLY A 280 -3.24 13.32 -8.28
CA GLY A 280 -3.84 12.45 -7.26
C GLY A 280 -2.82 11.51 -6.60
N ALA A 281 -1.77 11.11 -7.33
CA ALA A 281 -0.64 10.37 -6.76
C ALA A 281 0.34 11.30 -6.04
N LYS A 282 0.49 12.54 -6.54
CA LYS A 282 1.29 13.59 -5.90
C LYS A 282 0.40 14.38 -4.93
N ARG A 283 0.42 14.00 -3.65
CA ARG A 283 -0.16 14.72 -2.48
C ARG A 283 0.13 16.24 -2.44
N ALA A 284 0.98 16.76 -3.33
CA ALA A 284 1.29 18.16 -3.59
C ALA A 284 0.06 19.09 -3.75
N PHE A 285 -1.14 18.61 -4.08
CA PHE A 285 -2.31 19.49 -4.03
C PHE A 285 -2.62 19.97 -2.60
N HIS A 286 -2.26 19.18 -1.56
CA HIS A 286 -2.39 19.61 -0.17
C HIS A 286 -1.50 20.80 0.17
N GLU A 287 -0.42 21.07 -0.59
CA GLU A 287 0.36 22.31 -0.47
C GLU A 287 -0.47 23.56 -0.70
N LYS A 288 -1.54 23.45 -1.49
CA LYS A 288 -2.47 24.55 -1.80
C LYS A 288 -3.68 24.58 -0.86
N THR A 289 -3.76 23.64 0.09
CA THR A 289 -4.85 23.57 1.06
C THR A 289 -4.42 24.15 2.41
N ARG A 290 -5.38 24.37 3.31
CA ARG A 290 -5.08 24.81 4.68
C ARG A 290 -4.41 23.74 5.55
N TYR A 291 -4.32 22.50 5.07
CA TYR A 291 -3.64 21.41 5.76
C TYR A 291 -2.62 20.76 4.82
N PRO A 292 -1.42 21.35 4.72
CA PRO A 292 -0.34 20.75 3.98
C PRO A 292 0.13 19.47 4.68
N LEU A 293 0.20 18.37 3.93
CA LEU A 293 0.64 17.09 4.48
C LEU A 293 2.15 17.17 4.74
N ARG A 294 2.54 17.04 6.00
CA ARG A 294 3.93 17.07 6.48
C ARG A 294 4.24 15.81 7.26
N GLY A 295 5.49 15.40 7.28
CA GLY A 295 5.95 14.27 8.08
C GLY A 295 5.20 12.97 7.81
N ALA A 296 4.82 12.28 8.88
CA ALA A 296 4.10 11.00 8.77
C ALA A 296 2.74 11.12 8.07
N HIS A 297 2.08 12.29 8.11
CA HIS A 297 0.82 12.50 7.40
C HIS A 297 1.00 12.48 5.88
N ALA A 298 2.21 12.75 5.39
CA ALA A 298 2.51 12.68 3.96
C ALA A 298 2.52 11.25 3.42
N THR A 299 2.41 10.21 4.27
CA THR A 299 2.30 8.80 3.85
C THR A 299 0.95 8.16 4.17
N VAL A 300 0.07 8.85 4.90
CA VAL A 300 -1.26 8.35 5.28
C VAL A 300 -2.20 8.25 4.07
N ALA A 301 -2.98 7.17 4.00
CA ALA A 301 -3.99 6.97 2.96
C ALA A 301 -5.10 8.02 3.05
N CYS A 302 -5.62 8.48 1.92
CA CYS A 302 -6.61 9.56 1.86
C CYS A 302 -7.85 9.26 2.71
N GLU A 303 -8.29 8.00 2.72
CA GLU A 303 -9.48 7.51 3.42
C GLU A 303 -9.35 7.59 4.94
N ALA A 304 -8.11 7.60 5.47
CA ALA A 304 -7.89 7.75 6.90
C ALA A 304 -8.26 9.15 7.41
N CYS A 305 -8.32 10.16 6.52
CA CYS A 305 -8.73 11.53 6.83
C CYS A 305 -10.08 11.90 6.19
N HIS A 306 -10.37 11.38 5.00
CA HIS A 306 -11.54 11.74 4.22
C HIS A 306 -12.66 10.70 4.27
N GLY A 307 -12.45 9.52 4.86
CA GLY A 307 -13.40 8.42 4.78
C GLY A 307 -13.49 7.80 3.38
N PRO A 308 -14.56 7.05 3.06
CA PRO A 308 -15.75 6.83 3.87
C PRO A 308 -15.49 5.90 5.06
N TRP A 309 -16.23 6.11 6.15
CA TRP A 309 -16.24 5.25 7.32
C TRP A 309 -17.62 4.60 7.50
N PRO A 310 -17.77 3.54 8.31
CA PRO A 310 -19.08 2.95 8.57
C PRO A 310 -20.09 4.01 9.04
N GLY A 311 -21.17 4.20 8.27
CA GLY A 311 -22.20 5.20 8.54
C GLY A 311 -21.87 6.63 8.09
N GLU A 312 -20.68 6.90 7.55
CA GLU A 312 -20.25 8.25 7.15
C GLU A 312 -19.76 8.30 5.69
N LYS A 313 -20.31 9.24 4.93
CA LYS A 313 -19.86 9.52 3.56
C LYS A 313 -18.49 10.20 3.59
N ALA A 314 -17.71 10.00 2.52
CA ALA A 314 -16.43 10.66 2.38
C ALA A 314 -16.59 12.20 2.43
N ARG A 315 -15.75 12.86 3.22
CA ARG A 315 -15.78 14.31 3.46
C ARG A 315 -14.48 14.95 3.03
N TYR A 316 -14.52 15.78 1.99
CA TYR A 316 -13.33 16.48 1.47
C TYR A 316 -13.23 17.96 1.92
N LYS A 317 -14.28 18.51 2.54
CA LYS A 317 -14.32 19.89 3.06
C LYS A 317 -14.83 19.94 4.49
N GLY A 318 -14.28 20.85 5.29
CA GLY A 318 -14.74 21.13 6.66
C GLY A 318 -14.33 20.08 7.70
N ILE A 319 -13.30 19.27 7.42
CA ILE A 319 -12.64 18.46 8.45
C ILE A 319 -11.93 19.42 9.41
N ALA A 320 -12.08 19.20 10.72
CA ALA A 320 -11.33 19.95 11.71
C ALA A 320 -9.87 19.47 11.72
N PHE A 321 -8.92 20.41 11.69
CA PHE A 321 -7.48 20.12 11.61
C PHE A 321 -6.62 21.08 12.45
N ALA A 322 -7.25 21.96 13.23
CA ALA A 322 -6.55 23.01 13.95
C ALA A 322 -5.73 22.46 15.12
N ARG A 323 -6.15 21.33 15.69
CA ARG A 323 -5.46 20.65 16.79
C ARG A 323 -5.15 19.21 16.39
N CYS A 324 -4.06 18.66 16.91
CA CYS A 324 -3.76 17.23 16.77
C CYS A 324 -4.94 16.37 17.25
N THR A 325 -5.65 16.82 18.29
CA THR A 325 -6.80 16.12 18.87
C THR A 325 -8.09 16.22 18.06
N ASP A 326 -8.12 17.03 17.00
CA ASP A 326 -9.24 17.01 16.04
C ASP A 326 -9.24 15.71 15.21
N CYS A 327 -8.12 14.99 15.18
CA CYS A 327 -7.98 13.69 14.53
C CYS A 327 -7.47 12.59 15.48
N HIS A 328 -6.49 12.88 16.32
CA HIS A 328 -5.91 11.88 17.22
C HIS A 328 -6.61 11.89 18.59
N ALA A 329 -6.75 10.73 19.21
CA ALA A 329 -7.11 10.70 20.62
C ALA A 329 -5.91 11.16 21.47
N ASP A 330 -6.18 11.72 22.65
CA ASP A 330 -5.13 12.01 23.63
C ASP A 330 -4.48 10.71 24.11
N ALA A 331 -3.24 10.49 23.68
CA ALA A 331 -2.46 9.31 24.06
C ALA A 331 -2.10 9.28 25.56
N HIS A 332 -2.18 10.41 26.27
CA HIS A 332 -1.89 10.49 27.70
C HIS A 332 -3.13 10.26 28.57
N VAL A 333 -4.30 10.01 27.99
CA VAL A 333 -5.56 9.72 28.70
C VAL A 333 -5.87 10.75 29.80
N GLY A 334 -5.62 12.04 29.53
CA GLY A 334 -5.91 13.15 30.43
C GLY A 334 -4.86 13.39 31.52
N GLN A 335 -3.77 12.64 31.58
CA GLN A 335 -2.72 12.82 32.60
C GLN A 335 -2.10 14.23 32.55
N LEU A 336 -2.03 14.86 31.37
CA LEU A 336 -1.48 16.21 31.21
C LEU A 336 -2.50 17.34 31.40
N ALA A 337 -3.78 17.01 31.61
CA ALA A 337 -4.83 18.01 31.79
C ALA A 337 -4.79 18.68 33.18
N ARG A 338 -4.26 17.99 34.20
CA ARG A 338 -4.23 18.42 35.60
C ARG A 338 -3.03 19.29 35.99
N ALA A 339 -2.04 19.45 35.12
CA ALA A 339 -0.83 20.25 35.38
C ALA A 339 -1.04 21.77 35.28
N ALA A 340 -2.29 22.26 35.30
CA ALA A 340 -2.57 23.68 35.35
C ALA A 340 -2.29 24.23 36.78
N PRO A 341 -1.73 25.44 36.93
CA PRO A 341 -1.66 26.08 38.23
C PRO A 341 -3.07 26.21 38.83
N PRO A 342 -3.21 26.14 40.17
CA PRO A 342 -4.51 26.24 40.81
C PRO A 342 -5.10 27.62 40.49
N GLY A 343 -6.17 27.65 39.69
CA GLY A 343 -6.86 28.90 39.28
C GLY A 343 -7.23 29.01 37.80
N GLY A 344 -6.75 28.13 36.91
CA GLY A 344 -7.13 28.16 35.49
C GLY A 344 -8.37 27.30 35.19
N GLY A 345 -9.53 27.93 35.00
CA GLY A 345 -10.73 27.25 34.50
C GLY A 345 -10.49 26.54 33.16
N ALA A 346 -11.37 25.59 32.82
CA ALA A 346 -11.33 24.83 31.57
C ALA A 346 -11.06 25.75 30.36
N PRO A 347 -10.11 25.42 29.46
CA PRO A 347 -9.82 26.29 28.33
C PRO A 347 -11.07 26.39 27.44
N ARG A 348 -11.63 27.60 27.36
CA ARG A 348 -12.64 27.95 26.35
C ARG A 348 -12.00 27.83 24.96
N PRO A 349 -12.79 27.50 23.93
CA PRO A 349 -12.26 27.35 22.57
C PRO A 349 -11.71 28.70 22.09
N ALA A 350 -10.42 28.76 21.79
CA ALA A 350 -9.85 29.81 20.97
C ALA A 350 -10.39 29.63 19.54
N SER A 351 -11.44 30.36 19.22
CA SER A 351 -11.88 30.55 17.85
C SER A 351 -10.94 31.51 17.14
N THR A 352 -10.84 31.29 15.83
CA THR A 352 -10.30 32.14 14.76
C THR A 352 -8.89 31.85 14.29
N ALA A 353 -8.88 31.52 13.00
CA ALA A 353 -7.77 31.44 12.09
C ALA A 353 -6.82 32.63 12.22
N GLY A 354 -5.51 32.33 12.20
CA GLY A 354 -4.45 33.31 12.04
C GLY A 354 -4.08 34.03 13.34
N ALA A 355 -3.28 33.39 14.20
CA ALA A 355 -2.60 34.10 15.27
C ALA A 355 -1.13 33.68 15.32
N ALA A 356 -0.29 34.57 14.79
CA ALA A 356 1.06 34.70 15.31
C ALA A 356 0.99 35.09 16.80
N ALA A 357 1.86 34.48 17.61
CA ALA A 357 2.32 34.91 18.93
C ALA A 357 1.27 35.48 19.91
N GLY A 358 0.74 34.61 20.77
CA GLY A 358 -0.01 35.01 21.97
C GLY A 358 -0.24 33.84 22.90
N ALA A 359 0.76 33.53 23.75
CA ALA A 359 0.83 32.44 24.74
C ALA A 359 0.48 31.04 24.19
N ALA A 360 1.49 30.34 23.66
CA ALA A 360 1.38 28.93 23.29
C ALA A 360 0.83 28.08 24.46
N ASP A 361 -0.29 27.37 24.24
CA ASP A 361 -0.82 26.42 25.21
C ASP A 361 0.32 25.46 25.62
N PRO A 362 0.73 25.43 26.90
CA PRO A 362 1.82 24.57 27.33
C PRO A 362 1.53 23.08 27.12
N ARG A 363 0.28 22.71 26.83
CA ARG A 363 -0.17 21.34 26.55
C ARG A 363 -0.30 21.04 25.06
N ALA A 364 0.06 21.97 24.17
CA ALA A 364 0.01 21.74 22.74
C ALA A 364 0.94 20.56 22.38
N CYS A 365 0.40 19.55 21.70
CA CYS A 365 1.11 18.30 21.44
C CYS A 365 2.42 18.54 20.67
N ASP A 366 2.47 19.56 19.83
CA ASP A 366 3.63 19.96 19.00
C ASP A 366 4.83 20.48 19.81
N ARG A 367 4.64 20.83 21.08
CA ARG A 367 5.77 21.15 21.99
C ARG A 367 6.61 19.93 22.33
N CYS A 368 5.95 18.79 22.56
CA CYS A 368 6.62 17.56 22.98
C CYS A 368 6.71 16.54 21.83
N HIS A 369 5.90 16.63 20.80
CA HIS A 369 5.83 15.66 19.71
C HIS A 369 6.02 16.31 18.35
N GLY A 370 6.82 15.69 17.48
CA GLY A 370 7.01 16.16 16.11
C GLY A 370 5.97 15.59 15.14
N VAL A 371 5.62 16.38 14.12
CA VAL A 371 4.78 15.91 12.99
C VAL A 371 5.52 14.89 12.11
N ASP A 372 6.85 15.02 11.99
CA ASP A 372 7.70 14.06 11.26
C ASP A 372 7.96 12.78 12.05
N ARG A 373 8.06 12.90 13.37
CA ARG A 373 8.34 11.80 14.29
C ARG A 373 7.67 12.08 15.64
N PHE A 374 6.67 11.26 15.96
CA PHE A 374 5.90 11.39 17.20
C PHE A 374 6.65 10.88 18.43
N LEU A 375 7.49 9.85 18.27
CA LEU A 375 8.35 9.29 19.32
C LEU A 375 9.80 9.19 18.85
N PRO A 376 10.79 9.48 19.72
CA PRO A 376 10.64 9.89 21.12
C PRO A 376 10.06 11.32 21.25
N ALA A 377 9.47 11.60 22.41
CA ALA A 377 9.04 12.95 22.74
C ALA A 377 10.26 13.86 22.95
N ARG A 378 10.14 15.14 22.57
CA ARG A 378 11.10 16.22 22.80
C ARG A 378 10.89 16.77 24.21
N PHE A 379 11.27 15.99 25.22
CA PHE A 379 11.17 16.40 26.62
C PHE A 379 12.44 15.97 27.34
N GLU A 380 13.28 16.95 27.66
CA GLU A 380 14.60 16.73 28.24
C GLU A 380 14.56 16.98 29.77
N PRO A 381 15.58 16.52 30.53
CA PRO A 381 15.65 16.77 31.98
C PRO A 381 15.51 18.25 32.37
N GLU A 382 15.94 19.19 31.53
CA GLU A 382 15.81 20.63 31.74
C GLU A 382 14.36 21.10 31.67
N ASP A 383 13.49 20.43 30.91
CA ASP A 383 12.08 20.79 30.81
C ASP A 383 11.34 20.57 32.14
N HIS A 384 11.86 19.71 33.02
CA HIS A 384 11.35 19.59 34.39
C HIS A 384 11.48 20.88 35.20
N ASP A 385 12.39 21.80 34.86
CA ASP A 385 12.50 23.11 35.52
C ASP A 385 11.24 23.97 35.33
N ARG A 386 10.39 23.63 34.34
CA ARG A 386 9.09 24.29 34.07
C ARG A 386 7.90 23.57 34.70
N THR A 387 8.15 22.47 35.40
CA THR A 387 7.10 21.64 36.01
C THR A 387 7.02 21.84 37.52
N ALA A 388 6.00 21.24 38.13
CA ALA A 388 5.84 21.23 39.57
C ALA A 388 6.94 20.47 40.33
N TYR A 389 7.73 19.63 39.65
CA TYR A 389 8.78 18.82 40.27
C TYR A 389 10.10 19.02 39.51
N ARG A 390 10.94 19.91 40.06
CA ARG A 390 12.26 20.22 39.52
C ARG A 390 13.23 19.07 39.82
N LEU A 391 13.96 18.61 38.81
CA LEU A 391 15.02 17.63 39.02
C LEU A 391 16.28 18.32 39.58
N GLU A 392 16.80 17.80 40.68
CA GLU A 392 17.98 18.34 41.37
C GLU A 392 19.01 17.24 41.66
N GLY A 393 20.28 17.61 41.56
CA GLY A 393 21.42 16.72 41.74
C GLY A 393 21.35 15.47 40.87
N ALA A 394 21.57 14.30 41.49
CA ALA A 394 21.62 13.02 40.80
C ALA A 394 20.31 12.64 40.09
N HIS A 395 19.16 13.21 40.47
CA HIS A 395 17.88 12.93 39.83
C HIS A 395 17.82 13.38 38.36
N ARG A 396 18.65 14.37 37.95
CA ARG A 396 18.75 14.79 36.54
C ARG A 396 19.31 13.71 35.62
N ALA A 397 20.04 12.75 36.16
CA ALA A 397 20.65 11.65 35.42
C ALA A 397 19.84 10.34 35.52
N VAL A 398 18.69 10.35 36.19
CA VAL A 398 17.84 9.17 36.37
C VAL A 398 17.00 8.94 35.12
N ALA A 399 16.92 7.69 34.66
CA ALA A 399 16.07 7.33 33.52
C ALA A 399 14.60 7.63 33.84
N CYS A 400 13.90 8.31 32.91
CA CYS A 400 12.52 8.76 33.11
C CYS A 400 11.57 7.66 33.59
N ALA A 401 11.74 6.42 33.12
CA ALA A 401 10.89 5.28 33.47
C ALA A 401 10.95 4.87 34.95
N LEU A 402 12.00 5.25 35.69
CA LEU A 402 12.10 4.99 37.13
C LEU A 402 11.20 5.93 37.95
N CYS A 403 10.95 7.14 37.45
CA CYS A 403 10.01 8.08 38.04
C CYS A 403 8.62 7.92 37.43
N HIS A 404 8.54 7.70 36.12
CA HIS A 404 7.31 7.51 35.33
C HIS A 404 7.13 6.03 34.94
N PRO A 405 6.81 5.14 35.89
CA PRO A 405 6.67 3.72 35.62
C PRO A 405 5.52 3.46 34.65
N LYS A 406 5.60 2.31 33.97
CA LYS A 406 4.50 1.86 33.12
C LYS A 406 3.35 1.36 34.00
N ASP A 407 2.17 1.98 33.85
CA ASP A 407 0.92 1.52 34.47
C ASP A 407 -0.04 0.98 33.39
N ALA A 408 -0.21 -0.34 33.38
CA ALA A 408 -1.11 -1.02 32.45
C ALA A 408 -2.58 -0.58 32.62
N ARG A 409 -2.97 -0.05 33.79
CA ARG A 409 -4.34 0.43 34.05
C ARG A 409 -4.68 1.67 33.23
N LEU A 410 -3.69 2.43 32.75
CA LEU A 410 -3.92 3.59 31.88
C LEU A 410 -4.61 3.21 30.57
N ALA A 411 -4.35 2.00 30.04
CA ALA A 411 -5.06 1.50 28.86
C ALA A 411 -6.58 1.37 29.10
N ALA A 412 -6.98 0.99 30.31
CA ALA A 412 -8.39 0.88 30.68
C ALA A 412 -9.07 2.26 30.85
N LYS A 413 -8.29 3.33 31.06
CA LYS A 413 -8.82 4.70 31.21
C LYS A 413 -9.26 5.32 29.89
N VAL A 414 -8.99 4.70 28.74
CA VAL A 414 -9.49 5.19 27.44
C VAL A 414 -11.02 5.10 27.43
N PRO A 415 -11.73 6.24 27.32
CA PRO A 415 -13.19 6.25 27.33
C PRO A 415 -13.76 5.37 26.22
N ALA A 416 -14.84 4.64 26.50
CA ALA A 416 -15.47 3.74 25.52
C ALA A 416 -15.84 4.48 24.23
N ARG A 417 -16.39 5.70 24.34
CA ARG A 417 -16.71 6.58 23.19
C ARG A 417 -15.51 6.84 22.28
N VAL A 418 -14.31 7.00 22.85
CA VAL A 418 -13.09 7.27 22.08
C VAL A 418 -12.63 6.01 21.37
N ARG A 419 -12.75 4.84 22.01
CA ARG A 419 -12.44 3.55 21.37
C ARG A 419 -13.38 3.26 20.21
N GLU A 420 -14.67 3.54 20.38
CA GLU A 420 -15.68 3.40 19.34
C GLU A 420 -15.41 4.33 18.15
N GLU A 421 -15.13 5.61 18.41
CA GLU A 421 -14.79 6.59 17.38
C GLU A 421 -13.53 6.20 16.59
N LEU A 422 -12.45 5.82 17.30
CA LEU A 422 -11.23 5.34 16.66
C LEU A 422 -11.49 4.07 15.82
N GLY A 423 -12.28 3.13 16.35
CA GLY A 423 -12.69 1.92 15.64
C GLY A 423 -13.47 2.23 14.36
N ARG A 424 -14.45 3.14 14.44
CA ARG A 424 -15.21 3.62 13.28
C ARG A 424 -14.30 4.22 12.22
N HIS A 425 -13.30 4.99 12.63
CA HIS A 425 -12.33 5.60 11.72
C HIS A 425 -11.16 4.67 11.34
N ARG A 426 -11.20 3.39 11.74
CA ARG A 426 -10.14 2.38 11.52
C ARG A 426 -8.77 2.80 12.04
N ARG A 427 -8.74 3.50 13.17
CA ARG A 427 -7.53 3.97 13.85
C ARG A 427 -7.21 3.07 15.05
N PRO A 428 -5.93 2.71 15.26
CA PRO A 428 -5.55 1.92 16.43
C PRO A 428 -5.70 2.73 17.71
N VAL A 429 -6.06 2.06 18.80
CA VAL A 429 -6.04 2.63 20.15
C VAL A 429 -4.62 2.53 20.69
N THR A 430 -3.86 3.61 20.56
CA THR A 430 -2.48 3.70 21.07
C THR A 430 -2.43 4.72 22.20
N VAL A 431 -2.00 4.28 23.38
CA VAL A 431 -1.85 5.15 24.56
C VAL A 431 -0.48 4.99 25.19
N SER A 432 -0.01 6.07 25.81
CA SER A 432 1.15 6.03 26.67
C SER A 432 0.80 5.31 27.97
N LEU A 433 1.58 4.28 28.28
CA LEU A 433 1.51 3.60 29.58
C LEU A 433 2.36 4.28 30.65
N ALA A 434 3.11 5.34 30.33
CA ALA A 434 3.88 6.06 31.32
C ALA A 434 2.94 6.84 32.26
N ALA A 435 3.10 6.63 33.57
CA ALA A 435 2.41 7.40 34.60
C ALA A 435 3.06 8.78 34.75
N LEU A 436 2.44 9.81 34.16
CA LEU A 436 2.92 11.20 34.16
C LEU A 436 2.26 12.06 35.25
N ASP A 437 1.05 11.70 35.68
CA ASP A 437 0.34 12.35 36.80
C ASP A 437 0.75 11.68 38.12
N LEU A 438 1.99 11.93 38.55
CA LEU A 438 2.48 11.47 39.85
C LEU A 438 2.07 12.47 40.93
N GLN A 439 1.57 11.98 42.06
CA GLN A 439 1.38 12.83 43.24
C GLN A 439 2.71 13.46 43.62
N ARG A 440 2.73 14.78 43.84
CA ARG A 440 3.95 15.51 44.24
C ARG A 440 4.50 14.85 45.52
N PRO A 441 5.69 14.24 45.48
CA PRO A 441 6.25 13.60 46.65
C PRO A 441 6.52 14.65 47.72
N SER A 442 5.93 14.48 48.91
CA SER A 442 6.09 15.40 50.04
C SER A 442 7.42 15.23 50.77
N ASP A 443 8.07 14.07 50.60
CA ASP A 443 9.38 13.75 51.17
C ASP A 443 10.16 12.73 50.31
N CYS A 444 11.44 12.51 50.63
CA CYS A 444 12.27 11.52 49.94
C CYS A 444 11.77 10.08 50.11
N ARG A 445 10.99 9.80 51.18
CA ARG A 445 10.54 8.45 51.56
C ARG A 445 9.41 7.95 50.69
N SER A 446 8.67 8.85 50.06
CA SER A 446 7.69 8.54 49.02
C SER A 446 8.26 7.69 47.88
N CYS A 447 9.58 7.76 47.63
CA CYS A 447 10.26 6.97 46.60
C CYS A 447 11.41 6.10 47.15
N HIS A 448 12.08 6.52 48.24
CA HIS A 448 13.25 5.82 48.78
C HIS A 448 12.99 5.16 50.13
N LYS A 449 13.47 3.92 50.28
CA LYS A 449 13.48 3.22 51.57
C LYS A 449 14.60 3.76 52.46
N ASP A 450 14.32 3.95 53.75
CA ASP A 450 15.34 4.33 54.75
C ASP A 450 16.31 3.16 55.04
N PRO A 451 17.62 3.29 54.72
CA PRO A 451 18.60 2.25 55.01
C PRO A 451 19.07 2.26 56.46
N HIS A 452 18.74 3.28 57.26
CA HIS A 452 19.21 3.42 58.64
C HIS A 452 18.31 2.75 59.66
N GLY A 453 17.23 2.08 59.24
CA GLY A 453 16.30 1.41 60.16
C GLY A 453 15.75 2.35 61.24
N ARG A 454 15.41 3.60 60.86
CA ARG A 454 14.82 4.63 61.73
C ARG A 454 15.73 5.16 62.86
N GLN A 455 17.03 4.85 62.86
CA GLN A 455 17.98 5.35 63.88
C GLN A 455 18.12 6.88 63.95
N PHE A 456 17.73 7.57 62.88
CA PHE A 456 17.76 9.04 62.76
C PHE A 456 16.37 9.64 62.53
N GLU A 457 15.31 8.92 62.89
CA GLU A 457 13.96 9.31 62.52
C GLU A 457 13.55 10.68 63.09
N ALA A 458 13.91 10.99 64.34
CA ALA A 458 13.59 12.28 64.95
C ALA A 458 14.16 13.45 64.13
N ARG A 459 15.43 13.37 63.72
CA ARG A 459 16.09 14.41 62.91
C ARG A 459 15.55 14.46 61.49
N THR A 460 15.38 13.31 60.86
CA THR A 460 14.90 13.21 59.47
C THR A 460 13.41 13.53 59.31
N ARG A 461 12.59 13.48 60.37
CA ARG A 461 11.23 14.03 60.35
C ARG A 461 11.21 15.56 60.38
N ALA A 462 12.16 16.19 61.07
CA ALA A 462 12.22 17.65 61.21
C ALA A 462 12.94 18.33 60.03
N GLU A 463 14.10 17.82 59.64
CA GLU A 463 15.01 18.46 58.67
C GLU A 463 15.10 17.68 57.34
N GLY A 464 14.42 16.53 57.23
CA GLY A 464 14.51 15.66 56.06
C GLY A 464 15.84 14.89 55.96
N CYS A 465 15.98 14.10 54.89
CA CYS A 465 17.22 13.35 54.62
C CYS A 465 18.37 14.29 54.19
N THR A 466 18.03 15.44 53.60
CA THR A 466 18.99 16.44 53.11
C THR A 466 19.72 17.20 54.22
N ALA A 467 19.31 17.03 55.47
CA ALA A 467 20.04 17.49 56.64
C ALA A 467 21.48 16.92 56.67
N CYS A 468 21.62 15.66 56.26
CA CYS A 468 22.89 14.94 56.26
C CYS A 468 23.35 14.59 54.84
N HIS A 469 22.45 14.28 53.90
CA HIS A 469 22.81 13.81 52.57
C HIS A 469 22.73 14.92 51.51
N GLY A 470 23.64 14.91 50.54
CA GLY A 470 23.56 15.78 49.36
C GLY A 470 22.74 15.16 48.24
N LEU A 471 21.99 15.98 47.50
CA LEU A 471 21.23 15.54 46.32
C LEU A 471 22.13 15.10 45.16
N ASP A 472 23.36 15.62 45.08
CA ASP A 472 24.34 15.19 44.06
C ASP A 472 24.91 13.81 44.35
N SER A 473 24.94 13.40 45.62
CA SER A 473 25.42 12.08 46.04
C SER A 473 25.05 11.81 47.49
N PHE A 474 24.15 10.85 47.71
CA PHE A 474 23.77 10.40 49.05
C PHE A 474 24.91 9.71 49.82
N ARG A 475 25.96 9.25 49.13
CA ARG A 475 27.17 8.71 49.79
C ARG A 475 28.01 9.79 50.47
N LYS A 476 27.85 11.06 50.08
CA LYS A 476 28.53 12.20 50.72
C LYS A 476 27.64 12.68 51.85
N VAL A 477 28.10 12.51 53.08
CA VAL A 477 27.35 12.84 54.29
C VAL A 477 27.99 14.05 54.98
N ARG A 478 27.17 15.01 55.38
CA ARG A 478 27.52 16.19 56.18
C ARG A 478 27.46 15.85 57.67
N PHE A 479 28.19 14.83 58.09
CA PHE A 479 28.24 14.39 59.48
C PHE A 479 29.66 14.52 60.01
N ASP A 480 29.81 15.25 61.11
CA ASP A 480 31.09 15.52 61.74
C ASP A 480 31.13 14.82 63.11
N HIS A 481 32.12 13.96 63.35
CA HIS A 481 32.21 13.22 64.62
C HIS A 481 32.57 14.10 65.83
N ALA A 482 33.26 15.21 65.63
CA ALA A 482 33.60 16.14 66.69
C ALA A 482 32.40 17.02 67.09
N ARG A 483 31.52 17.34 66.14
CA ARG A 483 30.31 18.15 66.40
C ARG A 483 29.07 17.31 66.71
N ASP A 484 28.84 16.25 65.95
CA ASP A 484 27.57 15.51 65.91
C ASP A 484 27.63 14.16 66.65
N ALA A 485 28.80 13.74 67.16
CA ALA A 485 28.98 12.50 67.90
C ALA A 485 29.73 12.72 69.23
N ARG A 486 29.74 11.68 70.08
CA ARG A 486 30.45 11.69 71.37
C ARG A 486 31.90 11.20 71.26
N PHE A 487 32.34 10.78 70.08
CA PHE A 487 33.66 10.23 69.82
C PHE A 487 34.34 11.00 68.68
N PRO A 488 35.14 12.05 68.96
CA PRO A 488 35.85 12.77 67.92
C PRO A 488 36.92 11.87 67.29
N LEU A 489 36.89 11.73 65.97
CA LEU A 489 37.92 11.00 65.24
C LEU A 489 39.19 11.85 65.21
N THR A 490 40.28 11.31 65.76
CA THR A 490 41.59 11.96 65.79
C THR A 490 42.67 11.01 65.30
N GLY A 491 43.74 11.58 64.74
CA GLY A 491 44.92 10.82 64.33
C GLY A 491 44.58 9.82 63.22
N LYS A 492 44.93 8.54 63.40
CA LYS A 492 44.68 7.52 62.37
C LYS A 492 43.19 7.23 62.16
N HIS A 493 42.32 7.53 63.13
CA HIS A 493 40.88 7.30 63.01
C HIS A 493 40.18 8.24 62.04
N GLU A 494 40.77 9.40 61.73
CA GLU A 494 40.20 10.39 60.80
C GLU A 494 40.04 9.85 59.38
N ARG A 495 40.87 8.88 58.98
CA ARG A 495 40.85 8.27 57.65
C ARG A 495 40.23 6.87 57.64
N THR A 496 39.70 6.41 58.78
CA THR A 496 39.10 5.08 58.89
C THR A 496 37.73 5.07 58.22
N ALA A 497 37.47 4.06 57.40
CA ALA A 497 36.16 3.88 56.79
C ALA A 497 35.10 3.60 57.86
N CYS A 498 33.90 4.20 57.73
CA CYS A 498 32.82 4.09 58.71
C CYS A 498 32.50 2.65 59.13
N GLY A 499 32.51 1.72 58.17
CA GLY A 499 32.20 0.30 58.38
C GLY A 499 33.18 -0.45 59.30
N SER A 500 34.36 0.13 59.56
CA SER A 500 35.34 -0.47 60.48
C SER A 500 34.89 -0.38 61.94
N CYS A 501 34.03 0.59 62.27
CA CYS A 501 33.46 0.78 63.59
C CYS A 501 31.95 0.48 63.59
N HIS A 502 31.25 0.80 62.50
CA HIS A 502 29.81 0.64 62.35
C HIS A 502 29.50 -0.60 61.53
N ALA A 503 29.19 -1.70 62.21
CA ALA A 503 28.82 -2.96 61.58
C ALA A 503 27.29 -3.10 61.36
N PRO A 504 26.86 -3.84 60.33
CA PRO A 504 25.48 -4.26 60.18
C PRO A 504 25.08 -5.23 61.29
N ASP A 505 23.85 -5.12 61.77
CA ASP A 505 23.25 -6.11 62.66
C ASP A 505 22.76 -7.35 61.89
N ALA A 506 22.15 -8.30 62.60
CA ALA A 506 21.59 -9.52 62.01
C ALA A 506 20.51 -9.26 60.94
N ALA A 507 19.88 -8.08 60.94
CA ALA A 507 18.90 -7.65 59.94
C ALA A 507 19.55 -6.88 58.76
N GLY A 508 20.88 -6.77 58.74
CA GLY A 508 21.64 -6.05 57.71
C GLY A 508 21.65 -4.53 57.88
N VAL A 509 21.12 -3.99 58.98
CA VAL A 509 21.09 -2.54 59.24
C VAL A 509 22.35 -2.12 59.98
N VAL A 510 23.13 -1.22 59.39
CA VAL A 510 24.34 -0.66 60.02
C VAL A 510 23.95 0.11 61.28
N ARG A 511 24.54 -0.27 62.43
CA ARG A 511 24.28 0.38 63.73
C ARG A 511 25.23 1.56 63.94
N TRP A 512 24.65 2.75 63.94
CA TRP A 512 25.36 4.02 64.08
C TRP A 512 25.43 4.52 65.52
N ARG A 513 24.62 3.93 66.42
CA ARG A 513 24.58 4.23 67.85
C ARG A 513 25.07 3.01 68.66
N GLY A 514 25.67 3.27 69.82
CA GLY A 514 26.06 2.23 70.78
C GLY A 514 27.41 1.56 70.50
N VAL A 515 28.25 2.13 69.62
CA VAL A 515 29.62 1.65 69.42
C VAL A 515 30.46 1.95 70.67
N PRO A 516 31.20 0.99 71.23
CA PRO A 516 32.10 1.22 72.36
C PRO A 516 33.11 2.34 72.08
N GLN A 517 33.28 3.26 73.03
CA GLN A 517 34.17 4.41 72.88
C GLN A 517 35.55 4.19 73.52
N ALA A 518 35.67 3.20 74.40
CA ALA A 518 36.95 2.83 75.01
C ALA A 518 37.84 2.11 73.99
N CYS A 519 39.16 2.33 74.05
CA CYS A 519 40.12 1.71 73.13
C CYS A 519 39.99 0.18 73.11
N ALA A 520 39.83 -0.43 74.28
CA ALA A 520 39.66 -1.88 74.45
C ALA A 520 38.36 -2.44 73.84
N GLY A 521 37.40 -1.57 73.50
CA GLY A 521 36.15 -1.98 72.84
C GLY A 521 36.35 -2.36 71.37
N CYS A 522 37.45 -1.95 70.75
CA CYS A 522 37.78 -2.28 69.36
C CYS A 522 39.20 -2.85 69.19
N HIS A 523 40.13 -2.51 70.08
CA HIS A 523 41.51 -2.96 70.03
C HIS A 523 41.81 -3.94 71.16
N ALA A 524 42.46 -5.05 70.81
CA ALA A 524 43.01 -5.96 71.80
C ALA A 524 44.18 -5.31 72.55
N ASP A 525 44.29 -5.58 73.86
CA ASP A 525 45.40 -5.09 74.68
C ASP A 525 46.67 -5.94 74.42
N ALA A 526 47.63 -5.35 73.69
CA ALA A 526 48.91 -5.98 73.40
C ALA A 526 49.81 -6.19 74.64
N HIS A 527 49.44 -5.65 75.81
CA HIS A 527 50.17 -5.82 77.06
C HIS A 527 49.67 -7.00 77.89
N ALA A 528 48.63 -7.70 77.43
CA ALA A 528 47.99 -8.79 78.15
C ALA A 528 47.61 -8.40 79.60
N GLY A 529 47.04 -7.20 79.78
CA GLY A 529 46.54 -6.74 81.09
C GLY A 529 47.62 -6.34 82.10
N GLN A 530 48.92 -6.40 81.77
CA GLN A 530 50.01 -5.99 82.70
C GLN A 530 49.91 -4.53 83.17
N LEU A 531 49.22 -3.69 82.40
CA LEU A 531 49.04 -2.26 82.67
C LEU A 531 47.61 -1.91 83.13
N ALA A 532 46.76 -2.91 83.34
CA ALA A 532 45.39 -2.70 83.79
C ALA A 532 45.36 -2.26 85.27
N VAL A 533 44.47 -1.32 85.59
CA VAL A 533 44.13 -0.99 86.97
C VAL A 533 43.00 -1.92 87.43
N LYS A 534 43.14 -2.49 88.63
CA LYS A 534 42.17 -3.44 89.19
C LYS A 534 40.76 -2.83 89.20
N GLY A 535 39.84 -3.45 88.46
CA GLY A 535 38.44 -3.00 88.33
C GLY A 535 38.19 -1.88 87.32
N GLN A 536 39.22 -1.36 86.64
CA GLN A 536 39.11 -0.23 85.70
C GLN A 536 39.69 -0.51 84.30
N GLY A 537 40.38 -1.63 84.11
CA GLY A 537 40.97 -2.00 82.82
C GLY A 537 42.22 -1.17 82.47
N THR A 538 42.66 -1.23 81.21
CA THR A 538 43.84 -0.52 80.72
C THR A 538 43.44 0.82 80.09
N ASP A 539 43.78 1.94 80.75
CA ASP A 539 43.66 3.27 80.16
C ASP A 539 44.79 3.50 79.14
N CYS A 540 44.53 3.15 77.89
CA CYS A 540 45.51 3.22 76.81
C CYS A 540 45.92 4.67 76.51
N ALA A 541 45.00 5.63 76.65
CA ALA A 541 45.19 7.04 76.30
C ALA A 541 46.15 7.77 77.26
N ARG A 542 46.43 7.17 78.42
CA ARG A 542 47.47 7.63 79.35
C ARG A 542 48.85 7.60 78.71
N CYS A 543 49.12 6.62 77.84
CA CYS A 543 50.45 6.37 77.29
C CYS A 543 50.52 6.51 75.76
N HIS A 544 49.44 6.15 75.06
CA HIS A 544 49.37 6.15 73.59
C HIS A 544 48.53 7.30 73.07
N GLU A 545 48.83 7.73 71.85
CA GLU A 545 48.04 8.71 71.11
C GLU A 545 47.41 8.08 69.87
N THR A 546 46.29 8.61 69.42
CA THR A 546 45.58 8.13 68.23
C THR A 546 46.38 8.34 66.93
N ALA A 547 47.40 9.20 66.96
CA ALA A 547 48.34 9.40 65.85
C ALA A 547 49.31 8.21 65.66
N GLY A 548 49.65 7.48 66.73
CA GLY A 548 50.64 6.40 66.66
C GLY A 548 50.74 5.55 67.93
N TRP A 549 50.80 4.23 67.74
CA TRP A 549 50.79 3.24 68.83
C TRP A 549 52.14 2.55 69.08
N LYS A 550 53.00 2.45 68.05
CA LYS A 550 54.28 1.73 68.14
C LYS A 550 55.43 2.72 68.28
N ALA A 551 56.33 2.50 69.24
CA ALA A 551 57.59 3.22 69.31
C ALA A 551 58.43 2.99 68.03
N PRO A 552 59.11 4.02 67.49
CA PRO A 552 59.10 5.42 67.90
C PRO A 552 57.90 6.18 67.29
N ALA A 553 56.86 6.37 68.10
CA ALA A 553 55.74 7.27 67.86
C ALA A 553 55.70 8.25 69.04
N PRO A 554 54.98 9.39 68.96
CA PRO A 554 54.73 10.22 70.13
C PRO A 554 53.99 9.40 71.19
N LEU A 555 54.74 8.79 72.10
CA LEU A 555 54.23 8.18 73.32
C LEU A 555 54.19 9.29 74.37
N ARG A 556 53.06 9.41 75.06
CA ARG A 556 52.94 10.24 76.26
C ARG A 556 53.72 9.65 77.43
N PHE A 557 53.99 8.35 77.35
CA PHE A 557 54.73 7.63 78.35
C PHE A 557 56.19 8.09 78.40
N VAL A 558 56.64 8.42 79.60
CA VAL A 558 58.02 8.74 79.93
C VAL A 558 58.44 7.89 81.13
N HIS A 559 59.70 7.46 81.16
CA HIS A 559 60.24 6.80 82.34
C HIS A 559 60.63 7.85 83.40
N GLN A 560 59.63 8.40 84.09
CA GLN A 560 59.76 9.25 85.28
C GLN A 560 58.41 9.32 86.01
N LYS A 561 58.38 9.83 87.25
CA LYS A 561 57.11 10.07 87.96
C LYS A 561 56.22 11.02 87.13
N PRO A 562 54.90 10.78 87.04
CA PRO A 562 54.10 9.78 87.75
C PRO A 562 53.96 8.41 87.03
N PHE A 563 54.64 8.20 85.90
CA PHE A 563 54.50 6.98 85.10
C PHE A 563 55.33 5.81 85.65
N THR A 564 56.59 6.07 85.99
CA THR A 564 57.50 5.05 86.56
C THR A 564 58.22 5.60 87.78
N ALA A 565 58.62 4.68 88.68
CA ALA A 565 59.52 5.03 89.79
C ALA A 565 60.99 5.10 89.36
N PHE A 566 61.35 4.45 88.25
CA PHE A 566 62.71 4.40 87.72
C PHE A 566 62.85 5.41 86.58
N THR A 567 63.70 6.42 86.78
CA THR A 567 63.99 7.47 85.78
C THR A 567 65.13 7.04 84.86
N LEU A 568 64.95 7.16 83.54
CA LEU A 568 66.01 6.84 82.56
C LEU A 568 66.96 8.03 82.37
N ASP A 569 68.01 8.07 83.20
CA ASP A 569 69.07 9.07 83.16
C ASP A 569 70.43 8.52 82.70
N GLY A 570 71.32 9.42 82.30
CA GLY A 570 72.67 9.10 81.82
C GLY A 570 72.65 8.13 80.64
N LYS A 571 73.48 7.08 80.68
CA LYS A 571 73.58 6.05 79.62
C LYS A 571 72.28 5.26 79.40
N HIS A 572 71.35 5.26 80.36
CA HIS A 572 70.08 4.53 80.22
C HIS A 572 69.07 5.22 79.30
N ARG A 573 69.22 6.53 79.04
CA ARG A 573 68.29 7.31 78.21
C ARG A 573 68.22 6.82 76.76
N ALA A 574 69.32 6.29 76.23
CA ALA A 574 69.42 5.82 74.85
C ALA A 574 69.18 4.31 74.68
N LEU A 575 68.83 3.59 75.76
CA LEU A 575 68.60 2.15 75.69
C LEU A 575 67.25 1.84 75.03
N ALA A 576 67.25 0.87 74.13
CA ALA A 576 66.03 0.31 73.58
C ALA A 576 65.24 -0.45 74.66
N CYS A 577 63.91 -0.41 74.61
CA CYS A 577 63.02 -0.95 75.63
C CYS A 577 63.32 -2.42 75.95
N GLU A 578 63.60 -3.24 74.93
CA GLU A 578 63.87 -4.67 75.07
C GLU A 578 65.13 -5.01 75.87
N LYS A 579 66.05 -4.05 76.07
CA LYS A 579 67.23 -4.23 76.92
C LYS A 579 66.87 -4.32 78.40
N CYS A 580 65.76 -3.69 78.79
CA CYS A 580 65.25 -3.72 80.17
C CYS A 580 63.96 -4.54 80.30
N HIS A 581 63.17 -4.63 79.22
CA HIS A 581 61.89 -5.34 79.17
C HIS A 581 62.02 -6.65 78.37
N PRO A 582 62.40 -7.78 79.02
CA PRO A 582 62.53 -9.06 78.34
C PRO A 582 61.18 -9.55 77.82
N ALA A 583 61.22 -10.40 76.78
CA ALA A 583 60.03 -11.08 76.29
C ALA A 583 59.60 -12.15 77.31
N VAL A 584 58.30 -12.21 77.60
CA VAL A 584 57.66 -13.19 78.48
C VAL A 584 56.35 -13.66 77.86
N GLN A 585 55.91 -14.84 78.26
CA GLN A 585 54.57 -15.35 77.91
C GLN A 585 53.61 -14.97 79.02
N VAL A 586 52.54 -14.25 78.69
CA VAL A 586 51.42 -13.97 79.60
C VAL A 586 50.16 -14.53 78.93
N ASP A 587 49.53 -15.51 79.57
CA ASP A 587 48.33 -16.20 79.07
C ASP A 587 48.45 -16.67 77.61
N GLY A 588 49.60 -17.26 77.25
CA GLY A 588 49.89 -17.76 75.90
C GLY A 588 50.24 -16.69 74.86
N THR A 589 50.31 -15.42 75.24
CA THR A 589 50.72 -14.31 74.37
C THR A 589 52.15 -13.86 74.68
N ALA A 590 52.99 -13.81 73.64
CA ALA A 590 54.35 -13.28 73.75
C ALA A 590 54.30 -11.75 73.90
N VAL A 591 54.57 -11.26 75.11
CA VAL A 591 54.55 -9.84 75.45
C VAL A 591 55.87 -9.42 76.09
N ARG A 592 56.12 -8.11 76.16
CA ARG A 592 57.24 -7.58 76.94
C ARG A 592 56.83 -7.52 78.41
N ARG A 593 57.72 -7.90 79.32
CA ARG A 593 57.49 -7.78 80.76
C ARG A 593 57.66 -6.32 81.17
N TYR A 594 56.56 -5.66 81.54
CA TYR A 594 56.59 -4.28 82.05
C TYR A 594 56.52 -4.21 83.58
N ARG A 595 55.91 -5.21 84.24
CA ARG A 595 55.85 -5.29 85.69
C ARG A 595 55.80 -6.75 86.20
N PRO A 596 56.44 -7.08 87.33
CA PRO A 596 57.46 -6.30 88.04
C PRO A 596 58.84 -6.45 87.40
N LEU A 597 59.68 -5.41 87.48
CA LEU A 597 61.09 -5.40 87.05
C LEU A 597 62.00 -5.02 88.21
N PRO A 598 63.25 -5.54 88.24
CA PRO A 598 64.22 -5.10 89.22
C PRO A 598 64.62 -3.64 88.98
N VAL A 599 64.68 -2.83 90.05
CA VAL A 599 65.09 -1.42 90.00
C VAL A 599 66.44 -1.14 90.65
N LYS A 600 67.04 -2.14 91.30
CA LYS A 600 68.38 -2.06 91.88
C LYS A 600 69.43 -2.39 90.81
N CYS A 601 70.59 -1.74 90.85
CA CYS A 601 71.66 -1.90 89.86
C CYS A 601 72.04 -3.37 89.64
N GLN A 602 72.12 -4.17 90.72
CA GLN A 602 72.49 -5.58 90.68
C GLN A 602 71.45 -6.47 89.99
N GLY A 603 70.23 -5.98 89.80
CA GLY A 603 69.19 -6.70 89.08
C GLY A 603 69.33 -6.64 87.56
N CYS A 604 70.17 -5.75 87.03
CA CYS A 604 70.40 -5.56 85.60
C CYS A 604 71.89 -5.61 85.21
N HIS A 605 72.79 -5.27 86.13
CA HIS A 605 74.23 -5.30 85.91
C HIS A 605 74.88 -6.41 86.71
N ALA A 606 75.89 -7.05 86.12
CA ALA A 606 76.80 -7.90 86.86
C ALA A 606 77.46 -7.07 87.98
N ASP A 607 77.42 -7.61 89.20
CA ASP A 607 78.10 -7.02 90.35
C ASP A 607 79.60 -7.34 90.26
N PHE A 608 80.34 -6.50 89.54
CA PHE A 608 81.80 -6.62 89.41
C PHE A 608 82.53 -6.42 90.75
N HIS A 609 81.84 -5.98 91.80
CA HIS A 609 82.38 -5.83 93.14
C HIS A 609 82.18 -7.08 94.02
N GLN A 610 81.60 -8.16 93.48
CA GLN A 610 81.40 -9.43 94.20
C GLN A 610 80.75 -9.27 95.58
N GLY A 611 79.84 -8.30 95.73
CA GLY A 611 79.15 -8.03 96.99
C GLY A 611 79.90 -7.17 98.01
N ALA A 612 81.08 -6.63 97.68
CA ALA A 612 81.90 -5.82 98.59
C ALA A 612 81.18 -4.59 99.18
N PHE A 613 80.12 -4.10 98.52
CA PHE A 613 79.33 -2.94 98.97
C PHE A 613 77.91 -3.31 99.44
N ARG A 614 77.60 -4.59 99.67
CA ARG A 614 76.28 -5.00 100.19
C ARG A 614 76.14 -4.55 101.64
N GLY A 615 75.25 -3.58 101.86
CA GLY A 615 75.00 -2.98 103.18
C GLY A 615 75.71 -1.65 103.43
N TYR A 616 76.49 -1.16 102.46
CA TYR A 616 77.04 0.18 102.52
C TYR A 616 75.93 1.22 102.32
N VAL A 617 75.59 1.92 103.39
CA VAL A 617 74.74 3.12 103.35
C VAL A 617 75.69 4.31 103.41
N PRO A 618 75.71 5.18 102.38
CA PRO A 618 76.52 6.39 102.40
C PRO A 618 76.21 7.31 103.58
#